data_AF-A0A7C7EA49-F1
#
_entry.id   AF-A0A7C7EA49-F1
#
_cell.length_a   1.000
_cell.length_b   1.000
_cell.length_c   1.000
_cell.angle_alpha   90.00
_cell.angle_beta   90.00
_cell.angle_gamma   90.00
#
_symmetry.space_group_name_H-M   'P 1'
#
loop_
_entity.id
_entity.type
_entity.pdbx_description
1 polymer ?
#
loop_
_entity_poly.entity_id
_entity_poly.type
_entity_poly.pdbx_seq_one_letter_code
_entity_poly.pdbx_strand_id
1 'polypeptide(L)' 'MSEPLIEVKNLKKYFPIRGGILQRTIGYVKAVDGVTFTINKGETLSLVGESGCGKSTVGRTIIRLYDKTDGEV' A
#
# COMPACT_ATOMS: atom_id res chain seq x y z
N MET A 1 -24.84 -6.12 10.29
CA MET A 1 -23.83 -5.08 9.93
C MET A 1 -23.65 -5.13 8.43
N SER A 2 -23.56 -3.98 7.76
CA SER A 2 -23.35 -3.94 6.30
C SER A 2 -21.96 -4.45 5.93
N GLU A 3 -21.85 -5.17 4.81
CA GLU A 3 -20.56 -5.56 4.23
C GLU A 3 -19.76 -4.28 3.84
N PRO A 4 -18.47 -4.19 4.19
CA PRO A 4 -17.65 -3.05 3.82
C PRO A 4 -17.51 -2.94 2.30
N LEU A 5 -17.46 -1.70 1.77
CA LEU A 5 -17.25 -1.48 0.34
C LEU A 5 -15.81 -1.81 -0.07
N ILE A 6 -14.85 -1.49 0.81
CA ILE A 6 -13.44 -1.82 0.65
C ILE A 6 -12.93 -2.33 1.99
N GLU A 7 -12.22 -3.45 1.98
CA GLU A 7 -11.53 -4.00 3.14
C GLU A 7 -10.06 -4.21 2.80
N VAL A 8 -9.17 -3.49 3.48
CA VAL A 8 -7.72 -3.59 3.32
C VAL A 8 -7.16 -4.28 4.55
N LYS A 9 -6.45 -5.41 4.37
CA LYS A 9 -5.85 -6.19 5.46
C LYS A 9 -4.35 -6.34 5.26
N ASN A 10 -3.59 -5.87 6.25
CA ASN A 10 -2.14 -6.03 6.33
C ASN A 10 -1.41 -5.67 5.01
N LEU A 11 -1.91 -4.64 4.32
CA LEU A 11 -1.41 -4.25 3.00
C LEU A 11 0.05 -3.84 3.09
N LYS A 12 0.87 -4.45 2.24
CA LYS A 12 2.29 -4.13 2.11
C LYS A 12 2.64 -3.80 0.67
N LYS A 13 3.48 -2.79 0.50
CA LYS A 13 4.09 -2.46 -0.79
C LYS A 13 5.55 -2.09 -0.60
N TYR A 14 6.41 -2.99 -1.07
CA TYR A 14 7.86 -2.83 -1.04
C TYR A 14 8.39 -2.65 -2.46
N PHE A 15 9.19 -1.60 -2.65
CA PHE A 15 9.84 -1.32 -3.93
C PHE A 15 11.29 -1.84 -3.90
N PRO A 16 11.73 -2.64 -4.89
CA PRO A 16 13.08 -3.16 -4.90
C PRO A 16 14.09 -2.03 -5.15
N ILE A 17 15.16 -2.04 -4.37
CA ILE A 17 16.35 -1.22 -4.60
C ILE A 17 17.29 -2.06 -5.46
N ARG A 18 17.57 -1.61 -6.69
CA ARG A 18 18.50 -2.26 -7.61
C ARG A 18 19.86 -1.58 -7.57
N GLY A 19 20.92 -2.38 -7.60
CA GLY A 19 22.28 -1.86 -7.54
C GLY A 19 23.33 -2.74 -8.21
N GLY A 20 24.53 -2.17 -8.32
CA GLY A 20 25.68 -2.78 -8.98
C GLY A 20 25.56 -2.84 -10.51
N ILE A 21 26.62 -3.34 -11.14
CA ILE A 21 26.72 -3.46 -12.61
C ILE A 21 25.64 -4.41 -13.17
N LEU A 22 25.27 -5.43 -12.39
CA LEU A 22 24.26 -6.44 -12.77
C LEU A 22 22.83 -6.11 -12.32
N GLN A 23 22.57 -4.91 -11.78
CA GLN A 23 21.22 -4.45 -11.39
C GLN A 23 20.43 -5.43 -10.50
N ARG A 24 21.13 -6.12 -9.58
CA ARG A 24 20.50 -7.08 -8.67
C ARG A 24 19.70 -6.34 -7.59
N THR A 25 18.65 -6.97 -7.08
CA THR A 25 17.95 -6.47 -5.89
C THR A 25 18.87 -6.59 -4.68
N ILE A 26 19.20 -5.44 -4.08
CA ILE A 26 20.09 -5.34 -2.90
C ILE A 26 19.34 -4.91 -1.64
N GLY A 27 18.05 -4.59 -1.75
CA GLY A 27 17.21 -4.18 -0.64
C GLY A 27 15.82 -3.78 -1.10
N TYR A 28 15.01 -3.30 -0.16
CA TYR A 28 13.64 -2.86 -0.42
C TYR A 28 13.33 -1.58 0.35
N VAL A 29 12.69 -0.63 -0.34
CA VAL A 29 12.00 0.49 0.32
C VAL A 29 10.63 0.01 0.74
N LYS A 30 10.40 -0.03 2.04
CA LYS A 30 9.09 -0.38 2.62
C LYS A 30 8.17 0.84 2.62
N ALA A 31 7.56 1.14 1.47
CA ALA A 31 6.71 2.31 1.33
C ALA A 31 5.35 2.16 2.03
N VAL A 32 4.86 0.94 2.19
CA VAL A 32 3.69 0.58 3.01
C VAL A 32 4.03 -0.74 3.71
N ASP A 33 3.93 -0.78 5.05
CA ASP A 33 4.22 -1.99 5.85
C ASP A 33 3.10 -2.25 6.87
N GLY A 34 2.07 -3.01 6.46
CA GLY A 34 1.05 -3.53 7.36
C GLY A 34 -0.12 -2.57 7.64
N VAL A 35 -0.65 -1.91 6.59
CA VAL A 35 -1.81 -1.02 6.73
C VAL A 35 -3.12 -1.84 6.70
N THR A 36 -4.00 -1.61 7.65
CA THR A 36 -5.32 -2.27 7.76
C THR A 36 -6.40 -1.22 8.01
N PHE A 37 -7.45 -1.20 7.19
CA PHE A 37 -8.63 -0.36 7.39
C PHE A 37 -9.80 -0.84 6.53
N THR A 38 -11.00 -0.37 6.84
CA THR A 38 -12.22 -0.62 6.08
C THR A 38 -12.83 0.71 5.63
N ILE A 39 -13.49 0.73 4.49
CA ILE A 39 -14.34 1.85 4.04
C ILE A 39 -15.75 1.30 3.83
N ASN A 40 -16.71 1.80 4.60
CA ASN A 40 -18.11 1.42 4.47
C ASN A 40 -18.79 2.18 3.31
N LYS A 41 -19.95 1.67 2.87
CA LYS A 41 -20.74 2.36 1.84
C LYS A 41 -21.17 3.75 2.33
N GLY A 42 -20.81 4.78 1.57
CA GLY A 42 -21.10 6.18 1.90
C GLY A 42 -20.10 6.83 2.87
N GLU A 43 -19.08 6.09 3.32
CA GLU A 43 -18.00 6.63 4.15
C GLU A 43 -16.95 7.32 3.29
N THR A 44 -16.39 8.41 3.80
CA THR A 44 -15.21 9.07 3.22
C THR A 44 -14.06 8.96 4.20
N LEU A 45 -13.02 8.22 3.83
CA LEU A 45 -11.80 8.08 4.60
C LEU A 45 -10.72 9.01 4.03
N SER A 46 -10.11 9.83 4.89
CA SER A 46 -8.97 10.69 4.52
C SER A 46 -7.68 10.14 5.12
N LEU A 47 -6.69 9.86 4.26
CA LEU A 47 -5.36 9.43 4.69
C LEU A 47 -4.40 10.62 4.68
N VAL A 48 -3.98 11.06 5.86
CA VAL A 48 -3.13 12.25 6.06
C VAL A 48 -1.76 11.88 6.63
N GLY A 49 -0.78 12.78 6.50
CA GLY A 49 0.59 12.59 6.98
C GLY A 49 1.62 13.35 6.16
N GLU A 50 2.87 13.35 6.60
CA GLU A 50 3.99 14.07 5.97
C GLU A 50 4.29 13.61 4.53
N SER A 51 4.95 14.46 3.75
CA SER A 51 5.40 14.08 2.40
C SER A 51 6.29 12.84 2.48
N GLY A 52 6.06 11.87 1.59
CA GLY A 52 6.85 10.62 1.55
C GLY A 52 6.40 9.50 2.49
N CYS A 53 5.41 9.70 3.38
CA CYS A 53 4.98 8.65 4.32
C CYS A 53 4.17 7.48 3.72
N GLY A 54 3.97 7.44 2.39
CA GLY A 54 3.32 6.30 1.70
C GLY A 54 1.84 6.47 1.34
N LYS A 55 1.21 7.63 1.60
CA LYS A 55 -0.22 7.88 1.29
C LYS A 55 -0.63 7.54 -0.14
N SER A 56 0.09 8.11 -1.12
CA SER A 56 -0.17 7.85 -2.53
C SER A 56 0.13 6.41 -2.91
N THR A 57 1.07 5.75 -2.24
CA THR A 57 1.39 4.33 -2.46
C THR A 57 0.24 3.44 -2.00
N VAL A 58 -0.37 3.70 -0.83
CA VAL A 58 -1.56 2.98 -0.36
C VAL A 58 -2.68 3.10 -1.40
N GLY A 59 -3.05 4.33 -1.77
CA GLY A 59 -4.13 4.57 -2.75
C GLY A 59 -3.88 3.91 -4.10
N ARG A 60 -2.66 4.04 -4.64
CA ARG A 60 -2.29 3.41 -5.93
C ARG A 60 -2.27 1.89 -5.87
N THR A 61 -1.94 1.30 -4.71
CA THR A 61 -1.96 -0.16 -4.55
C THR A 61 -3.38 -0.69 -4.46
N ILE A 62 -4.29 0.04 -3.79
CA ILE A 62 -5.71 -0.33 -3.67
C ILE A 62 -6.39 -0.39 -5.05
N ILE A 63 -6.13 0.60 -5.91
CA ILE A 63 -6.68 0.64 -7.28
C ILE A 63 -5.88 -0.23 -8.28
N ARG A 64 -4.97 -1.07 -7.79
CA ARG A 64 -4.11 -1.96 -8.58
C ARG A 64 -3.26 -1.27 -9.65
N LEU A 65 -2.90 0.00 -9.44
CA LEU A 65 -1.85 0.64 -10.24
C LEU A 65 -0.46 0.12 -9.84
N TYR A 66 -0.33 -0.32 -8.59
CA TYR A 66 0.80 -1.12 -8.13
C TYR A 66 0.31 -2.45 -7.58
N ASP A 67 1.04 -3.53 -7.88
CA ASP A 67 0.81 -4.81 -7.19
C ASP A 67 1.26 -4.72 -5.74
N LYS A 68 0.43 -5.23 -4.83
CA LYS A 68 0.82 -5.43 -3.43
C LYS A 68 1.95 -6.46 -3.34
N THR A 69 2.84 -6.26 -2.38
CA THR A 69 3.86 -7.25 -2.03
C THR A 69 3.26 -8.37 -1.20
N ASP A 70 2.32 -8.04 -0.31
CA ASP A 70 1.66 -8.97 0.61
C ASP A 70 0.37 -8.28 1.16
N GLY A 71 -0.49 -9.04 1.83
CA GLY A 71 -1.79 -8.60 2.35
C GLY A 71 -2.94 -8.75 1.35
N GLU A 72 -4.08 -8.14 1.66
CA GLU A 72 -5.33 -8.26 0.91
C GLU A 72 -6.02 -6.90 0.73
N VAL A 73 -6.65 -6.73 -0.44
CA VAL A 73 -7.50 -5.61 -0.85
C VAL A 73 -8.63 -6.15 -1.72
#